data_AF-A0A2K8SWN5-F1
#
_entry.id   AF-A0A2K8SWN5-F1
#
_cell.length_a   1.000
_cell.length_b   1.000
_cell.length_c   1.000
_cell.angle_alpha   90.00
_cell.angle_beta   90.00
_cell.angle_gamma   90.00
#
_symmetry.space_group_name_H-M   'P 1'
#
loop_
_entity.id
_entity.type
_entity.pdbx_description
1 polymer ?
#
loop_
_entity_poly.entity_id
_entity_poly.type
_entity_poly.pdbx_seq_one_letter_code
_entity_poly.pdbx_strand_id
1 'polypeptide(L)'
;MLYNLQQNLQVTQNQDEEDRELLMRLAPLYQQDREQAIQEGEQRGLETGIQQGERLVVENLLKVRFGEIDNELQAIIEPLLALSPEEFTPLLLQLSREELINWFC
;
A
#
# COMPACT_ATOMS: atom_id res chain seq x y z
N MET A 1 20.18 -14.45 14.49
CA MET A 1 19.23 -13.41 14.95
C MET A 1 18.94 -13.47 16.45
N LEU A 2 18.73 -14.66 17.06
CA LEU A 2 18.81 -14.88 18.53
C LEU A 2 20.01 -14.17 19.20
N TYR A 3 21.15 -14.16 18.50
CA TYR A 3 22.38 -13.50 18.94
C TYR A 3 22.23 -11.98 19.18
N ASN A 4 21.49 -11.23 18.35
CA ASN A 4 21.40 -9.76 18.50
C ASN A 4 20.48 -9.35 19.66
N LEU A 5 19.39 -10.10 19.90
CA LEU A 5 18.55 -9.92 21.09
C LEU A 5 19.32 -10.27 22.37
N GLN A 6 20.08 -11.37 22.37
CA GLN A 6 20.97 -11.70 23.49
C GLN A 6 22.04 -10.62 23.75
N GLN A 7 22.66 -10.07 22.70
CA GLN A 7 23.68 -9.02 22.84
C GLN A 7 23.13 -7.72 23.43
N ASN A 8 21.93 -7.29 23.01
CA ASN A 8 21.30 -6.09 23.56
C ASN A 8 20.80 -6.28 25.00
N LEU A 9 20.38 -7.49 25.38
CA LEU A 9 19.92 -7.81 26.74
C LEU A 9 21.07 -8.07 27.72
N GLN A 10 22.24 -8.54 27.24
CA GLN A 10 23.47 -8.65 28.05
C GLN A 10 23.97 -7.30 28.60
N VAL A 11 23.55 -6.18 27.99
CA VAL A 11 23.91 -4.82 28.46
C VAL A 11 23.18 -4.47 29.78
N THR A 12 22.10 -5.16 30.14
CA THR A 12 21.36 -4.94 31.39
C THR A 12 21.70 -6.05 32.39
N GLN A 13 22.82 -5.90 33.10
CA GLN A 13 23.28 -6.84 34.13
C GLN A 13 22.35 -6.81 35.37
N ASN A 14 21.46 -7.80 35.47
CA ASN A 14 20.87 -8.43 36.67
C ASN A 14 19.54 -9.13 36.29
N GLN A 15 19.60 -10.16 35.44
CA GLN A 15 18.42 -10.97 35.12
C GLN A 15 18.54 -12.33 35.80
N ASP A 16 17.57 -12.62 36.67
CA ASP A 16 17.44 -13.92 37.34
C ASP A 16 17.25 -15.04 36.30
N GLU A 17 17.52 -16.29 36.69
CA GLU A 17 17.48 -17.44 35.77
C GLU A 17 16.10 -17.64 35.12
N GLU A 18 15.03 -17.27 35.84
CA GLU A 18 13.66 -17.22 35.33
C GLU A 18 13.47 -16.21 34.19
N ASP A 19 14.05 -15.00 34.32
CA ASP A 19 13.97 -13.96 33.28
C ASP A 19 14.69 -14.42 32.00
N ARG A 20 15.81 -15.13 32.14
CA ARG A 20 16.53 -15.69 31.00
C ARG A 20 15.72 -16.77 30.29
N GLU A 21 15.07 -17.65 31.05
CA GLU A 21 14.23 -18.71 30.48
C GLU A 21 13.00 -18.12 29.78
N LEU A 22 12.37 -17.10 30.38
CA LEU A 22 11.26 -16.37 29.77
C LEU A 22 11.68 -15.70 28.46
N LEU A 23 12.83 -15.03 28.43
CA LEU A 23 13.37 -14.41 27.22
C LEU A 23 13.69 -15.43 26.13
N MET A 24 14.24 -16.60 26.49
CA MET A 24 14.49 -17.67 25.52
C MET A 24 13.21 -18.22 24.88
N ARG A 25 12.09 -18.20 25.62
CA ARG A 25 10.76 -18.60 25.10
C ARG A 25 10.11 -17.50 24.26
N LEU A 26 10.27 -16.23 24.64
CA LEU A 26 9.61 -15.10 23.98
C LEU A 26 10.37 -14.55 22.77
N ALA A 27 11.71 -14.60 22.76
CA ALA A 27 12.50 -14.04 21.66
C ALA A 27 12.15 -14.63 20.27
N PRO A 28 11.93 -15.95 20.13
CA PRO A 28 11.48 -16.51 18.85
C PRO A 28 10.09 -16.01 18.44
N LEU A 29 9.16 -15.87 19.39
CA LEU A 29 7.80 -15.39 19.12
C LEU A 29 7.81 -13.93 18.67
N TYR A 30 8.54 -13.07 19.39
CA TYR A 30 8.70 -11.67 18.99
C TYR A 30 9.35 -11.53 17.61
N GLN A 31 10.33 -12.38 17.30
CA GLN A 31 10.95 -12.38 15.98
C GLN A 31 9.95 -12.77 14.89
N GLN A 32 9.15 -13.80 15.12
CA GLN A 32 8.10 -14.23 14.20
C GLN A 32 7.06 -13.12 13.98
N ASP A 33 6.57 -12.51 15.05
CA ASP A 33 5.59 -11.41 14.98
C ASP A 33 6.15 -10.22 14.19
N ARG A 34 7.43 -9.89 14.39
CA ARG A 34 8.11 -8.81 13.65
C ARG A 34 8.24 -9.14 12.17
N GLU A 35 8.61 -10.37 11.82
CA GLU A 35 8.72 -10.81 10.43
C GLU A 35 7.35 -10.76 9.73
N GLN A 36 6.29 -11.21 10.40
CA GLN A 36 4.92 -11.11 9.90
C GLN A 36 4.49 -9.65 9.71
N ALA A 37 4.74 -8.78 10.70
CA ALA A 37 4.40 -7.37 10.61
C ALA A 37 5.10 -6.65 9.44
N ILE A 38 6.36 -7.04 9.14
CA ILE A 38 7.09 -6.52 7.98
C ILE A 38 6.41 -6.99 6.68
N GLN A 39 6.08 -8.28 6.56
CA GLN A 39 5.42 -8.81 5.37
C GLN A 39 4.05 -8.15 5.12
N GLU A 40 3.23 -8.01 6.16
CA GLU A 40 1.94 -7.31 6.08
C GLU A 40 2.11 -5.82 5.73
N GLY A 41 3.19 -5.19 6.19
CA GLY A 41 3.54 -3.81 5.86
C GLY A 41 3.93 -3.66 4.40
N GLU A 42 4.79 -4.55 3.89
CA GLU A 42 5.21 -4.57 2.49
C GLU A 42 4.03 -4.81 1.54
N GLN A 43 3.14 -5.77 1.87
CA GLN A 43 1.96 -6.04 1.07
C GLN A 43 1.01 -4.84 1.01
N ARG A 44 0.64 -4.27 2.17
CA ARG A 44 -0.22 -3.07 2.21
C ARG A 44 0.42 -1.88 1.51
N GLY A 45 1.73 -1.72 1.65
CA GLY A 45 2.48 -0.66 0.99
C GLY A 45 2.45 -0.80 -0.53
N LEU A 46 2.61 -2.02 -1.05
CA LEU A 46 2.51 -2.29 -2.48
C LEU A 46 1.09 -2.01 -3.00
N GLU A 47 0.06 -2.53 -2.33
CA GLU A 47 -1.34 -2.31 -2.72
C GLU A 47 -1.70 -0.81 -2.74
N THR A 48 -1.33 -0.08 -1.70
CA THR A 48 -1.55 1.37 -1.60
C THR A 48 -0.77 2.12 -2.69
N GLY A 49 0.48 1.72 -2.95
CA GLY A 49 1.33 2.34 -3.96
C GLY A 49 0.79 2.14 -5.38
N ILE A 50 0.23 0.97 -5.69
CA ILE A 50 -0.43 0.69 -6.96
C ILE A 50 -1.65 1.58 -7.12
N GLN A 51 -2.56 1.62 -6.13
CA GLN A 51 -3.78 2.45 -6.19
C GLN A 51 -3.47 3.94 -6.36
N GLN A 52 -2.47 4.46 -5.64
CA GLN A 52 -2.04 5.85 -5.79
C GLN A 52 -1.41 6.12 -7.15
N GLY A 53 -0.62 5.17 -7.66
CA GLY A 53 -0.02 5.25 -8.99
C GLY A 53 -1.06 5.27 -10.10
N GLU A 54 -2.05 4.38 -10.04
CA GLU A 54 -3.17 4.34 -10.98
C GLU A 54 -3.95 5.65 -10.96
N ARG A 55 -4.31 6.15 -9.78
CA ARG A 55 -4.97 7.46 -9.64
C ARG A 55 -4.17 8.57 -10.32
N LEU A 56 -2.87 8.63 -10.04
CA LEU A 56 -1.99 9.66 -10.62
C LEU A 56 -1.96 9.57 -12.15
N VAL A 57 -1.92 8.36 -12.71
CA VAL A 57 -1.96 8.16 -14.17
C VAL A 57 -3.30 8.61 -14.75
N VAL A 58 -4.42 8.22 -14.14
CA VAL A 58 -5.76 8.62 -14.58
C VAL A 58 -5.91 10.14 -14.55
N GLU A 59 -5.58 10.79 -13.44
CA GLU A 59 -5.66 12.26 -13.29
C GLU A 59 -4.79 12.98 -14.33
N ASN A 60 -3.55 12.54 -14.52
CA ASN A 60 -2.66 13.15 -15.51
C ASN A 60 -3.16 12.96 -16.95
N LEU A 61 -3.68 11.78 -17.30
CA LEU A 61 -4.22 11.53 -18.64
C LEU A 61 -5.45 12.39 -18.91
N LEU A 62 -6.39 12.46 -17.96
CA LEU A 62 -7.55 13.35 -18.05
C LEU A 62 -7.08 14.79 -18.24
N LYS A 63 -6.07 15.22 -17.46
CA LYS A 63 -5.54 16.57 -17.53
C LYS A 63 -4.91 16.89 -18.90
N VAL A 64 -4.12 15.96 -19.43
CA VAL A 64 -3.46 16.10 -20.74
C VAL A 64 -4.47 16.11 -21.89
N ARG A 65 -5.53 15.28 -21.82
CA ARG A 65 -6.51 15.16 -22.91
C ARG A 65 -7.56 16.25 -22.90
N PHE A 66 -8.05 16.63 -21.72
CA PHE A 66 -9.25 17.47 -21.58
C PHE A 66 -9.00 18.82 -20.89
N GLY A 67 -7.79 19.06 -20.38
CA GLY A 67 -7.45 20.29 -19.67
C GLY A 67 -7.69 20.18 -18.17
N GLU A 68 -8.14 21.24 -17.50
CA GLU A 68 -8.37 21.18 -16.05
C GLU A 68 -9.48 20.17 -15.70
N ILE A 69 -9.29 19.45 -14.59
CA ILE A 69 -10.26 18.48 -14.08
C ILE A 69 -11.35 19.25 -13.33
N ASP A 70 -12.50 19.40 -13.98
CA ASP A 70 -13.70 19.98 -13.36
C ASP A 70 -14.48 18.95 -12.54
N ASN A 71 -15.59 19.38 -11.95
CA ASN A 71 -16.41 18.53 -11.08
C ASN A 71 -16.98 17.29 -11.80
N GLU A 72 -17.24 17.37 -13.11
CA GLU A 72 -17.77 16.23 -13.87
C GLU A 72 -16.67 15.18 -14.06
N LEU A 73 -15.46 15.61 -14.44
CA LEU A 73 -14.31 14.71 -14.54
C LEU A 73 -13.88 14.16 -13.18
N GLN A 74 -13.97 14.96 -12.11
CA GLN A 74 -13.65 14.51 -10.75
C GLN A 74 -14.59 13.38 -10.29
N ALA A 75 -15.87 13.45 -10.65
CA ALA A 75 -16.89 12.48 -10.25
C ALA A 75 -16.66 11.09 -10.84
N ILE A 76 -15.99 11.00 -12.00
CA ILE A 76 -15.77 9.72 -12.70
C ILE A 76 -14.43 9.05 -12.35
N ILE A 77 -13.54 9.70 -11.61
CA ILE A 77 -12.22 9.14 -11.25
C ILE A 77 -12.37 7.88 -10.39
N GLU A 78 -13.18 7.91 -9.33
CA GLU A 78 -13.37 6.71 -8.49
C GLU A 78 -14.03 5.56 -9.25
N PRO A 79 -15.11 5.77 -10.04
CA PRO A 79 -15.65 4.73 -10.92
C PRO A 79 -14.64 4.17 -11.93
N LEU A 80 -13.75 5.00 -12.48
CA LEU A 80 -12.68 4.57 -13.39
C LEU A 80 -11.66 3.68 -12.68
N LEU A 81 -11.24 4.05 -11.47
CA LEU A 81 -10.26 3.30 -10.69
C LEU A 81 -10.82 1.99 -10.10
N ALA A 82 -12.14 1.81 -10.13
CA ALA A 82 -12.77 0.53 -9.81
C ALA A 82 -12.61 -0.51 -10.93
N LEU A 83 -12.25 -0.08 -12.14
CA LEU A 83 -11.95 -0.96 -13.28
C LEU A 83 -10.47 -1.35 -13.29
N SER A 84 -10.13 -2.45 -13.96
CA SER A 84 -8.72 -2.80 -14.16
C SER A 84 -8.03 -1.84 -15.14
N PRO A 85 -6.68 -1.74 -15.11
CA PRO A 85 -5.93 -0.96 -16.10
C PRO A 85 -6.28 -1.29 -17.54
N GLU A 86 -6.52 -2.57 -17.86
CA GLU A 86 -6.89 -3.03 -19.19
C GLU A 86 -8.29 -2.54 -19.62
N GLU A 87 -9.16 -2.27 -18.65
CA GLU A 87 -10.53 -1.80 -18.87
C GLU A 87 -10.58 -0.27 -18.96
N PHE A 88 -9.95 0.47 -18.04
CA PHE A 88 -10.03 1.93 -18.06
C PHE A 88 -9.08 2.59 -19.08
N THR A 89 -7.93 1.97 -19.41
CA THR A 89 -6.97 2.53 -20.36
C THR A 89 -7.59 2.83 -21.74
N PRO A 90 -8.30 1.89 -22.40
CA PRO A 90 -8.93 2.19 -23.69
C PRO A 90 -10.00 3.27 -23.56
N LEU A 91 -10.78 3.30 -22.48
CA LEU A 91 -11.78 4.36 -22.24
C LEU A 91 -11.11 5.73 -22.19
N LEU A 92 -10.01 5.85 -21.43
CA LEU A 92 -9.25 7.09 -21.29
C LEU A 92 -8.51 7.52 -22.55
N LEU A 93 -8.20 6.62 -23.48
CA LEU A 93 -7.48 6.95 -24.72
C LEU A 93 -8.39 7.15 -25.93
N GLN A 94 -9.54 6.48 -25.97
CA GLN A 94 -10.39 6.42 -27.15
C GLN A 94 -11.62 7.31 -27.05
N LEU A 95 -12.22 7.43 -25.87
CA LEU A 95 -13.45 8.20 -25.70
C LEU A 95 -13.17 9.71 -25.69
N SER A 96 -14.16 10.47 -26.15
CA SER A 96 -14.25 11.92 -25.90
C SER A 96 -14.62 12.19 -24.43
N ARG A 97 -14.50 13.46 -24.01
CA ARG A 97 -14.88 13.90 -22.66
C ARG A 97 -16.34 13.57 -22.37
N GLU A 98 -17.24 13.89 -23.30
CA GLU A 98 -18.68 13.70 -23.15
C GLU A 98 -19.04 12.21 -23.12
N GLU A 99 -18.46 11.39 -23.98
CA GLU A 99 -18.66 9.93 -23.98
C GLU A 99 -18.19 9.30 -22.67
N LEU A 100 -17.03 9.74 -22.17
CA LEU A 100 -16.46 9.24 -20.92
C LEU A 100 -17.35 9.60 -19.73
N ILE A 101 -17.85 10.84 -19.65
CA ILE A 101 -18.75 11.28 -18.56
C ILE A 101 -20.07 10.49 -18.63
N ASN A 102 -20.68 10.38 -19.80
CA ASN A 102 -21.95 9.66 -20.00
C ASN A 102 -21.85 8.15 -19.71
N TRP A 103 -20.64 7.58 -19.73
CA TRP A 103 -20.45 6.18 -19.36
C TRP A 103 -20.58 5.93 -17.85
N PHE A 104 -20.23 6.93 -17.03
CA PHE A 104 -20.15 6.80 -15.57
C PHE A 104 -21.20 7.63 -14.79
N CYS A 105 -21.92 8.54 -15.46
CA CYS A 105 -23.00 9.37 -14.88
C CYS A 105 -24.36 8.98 -15.47
#